data_AF-A0A1Q4HA72-F1
#
_entry.id   AF-A0A1Q4HA72-F1
#
_cell.length_a   1.000
_cell.length_b   1.000
_cell.length_c   1.000
_cell.angle_alpha   90.00
_cell.angle_beta   90.00
_cell.angle_gamma   90.00
#
_symmetry.space_group_name_H-M   'P 1'
#
loop_
_entity.id
_entity.type
_entity.pdbx_description
1 polymer ?
#
loop_
_entity_poly.entity_id
_entity_poly.type
_entity_poly.pdbx_seq_one_letter_code
_entity_poly.pdbx_strand_id
1 'polypeptide(L)'
;MAGSKWRAHPVAVGICALAAVLLIAALSAGSWLLGLLGVAAGAVAMFGLRAPARRQVDPEPLELPATLHASLARMARQIRPAPDSVFATPAPEIARLEVTPEGLTTLLQQRPPAWPWALFASVLVQRRNAVQPRLRYCVSGHHPRPGEPVGRGEYARLVGQVLEEIGDLAAKLEGFMLSPGFVGAFGDVDAADRTADAEAITDNAHRLMDYHEKFLDCAERCLRTPVGTESLVFVQDAGAVALCPLAGYEEFIATMCTRVEEMRDLLPYAAGRPIALETATLSMDLPDGLIRRVGEHIENSFP
;
A
#
# COMPACT_ATOMS: atom_id res chain seq x y z
N MET A 1 -35.33 -46.36 -11.62
CA MET A 1 -34.74 -45.57 -12.73
C MET A 1 -35.65 -44.38 -12.99
N ALA A 2 -35.35 -43.23 -12.39
CA ALA A 2 -36.05 -41.96 -12.65
C ALA A 2 -34.97 -40.89 -12.81
N GLY A 3 -34.76 -40.43 -14.03
CA GLY A 3 -33.76 -39.43 -14.37
C GLY A 3 -34.25 -38.04 -13.95
N SER A 4 -33.54 -37.39 -13.04
CA SER A 4 -33.69 -35.96 -12.78
C SER A 4 -33.01 -35.18 -13.90
N LYS A 5 -33.83 -34.59 -14.78
CA LYS A 5 -33.36 -33.62 -15.77
C LYS A 5 -33.05 -32.32 -15.04
N TRP A 6 -31.77 -32.02 -14.86
CA TRP A 6 -31.29 -30.70 -14.48
C TRP A 6 -31.67 -29.70 -15.58
N ARG A 7 -32.71 -28.91 -15.34
CA ARG A 7 -32.99 -27.72 -16.15
C ARG A 7 -32.05 -26.62 -15.67
N ALA A 8 -30.95 -26.40 -16.38
CA ALA A 8 -30.14 -25.20 -16.20
C ALA A 8 -30.97 -23.98 -16.61
N HIS A 9 -31.17 -23.05 -15.68
CA HIS A 9 -31.80 -21.77 -15.97
C HIS A 9 -30.89 -20.94 -16.89
N PRO A 10 -31.39 -20.41 -18.01
CA PRO A 10 -30.56 -19.70 -19.01
C PRO A 10 -29.89 -18.43 -18.47
N VAL A 11 -30.37 -17.90 -17.33
CA VAL A 11 -29.80 -16.74 -16.65
C VAL A 11 -28.49 -17.07 -15.92
N ALA A 12 -28.34 -18.29 -15.38
CA ALA A 12 -27.15 -18.70 -14.64
C ALA A 12 -25.93 -18.95 -15.55
N VAL A 13 -26.17 -19.43 -16.78
CA VAL A 13 -25.10 -19.66 -17.77
C VAL A 13 -24.57 -18.33 -18.32
N GLY A 14 -25.43 -17.32 -18.46
CA GLY A 14 -25.02 -15.98 -18.92
C GLY A 14 -24.13 -15.24 -17.92
N ILE A 15 -24.39 -15.38 -16.62
CA ILE A 15 -23.63 -14.70 -15.55
C ILE A 15 -22.24 -15.33 -15.37
N CYS A 16 -22.11 -16.66 -15.44
CA CYS A 16 -20.82 -17.33 -15.37
C CYS A 16 -19.92 -17.04 -16.58
N ALA A 17 -20.51 -16.90 -17.78
CA ALA A 17 -19.75 -16.54 -18.98
C ALA A 17 -19.24 -15.09 -18.93
N LEU A 18 -20.03 -14.15 -18.40
CA LEU A 18 -19.64 -12.74 -18.26
C LEU A 18 -18.52 -12.57 -17.22
N ALA A 19 -18.59 -13.29 -16.10
CA ALA A 19 -17.55 -13.28 -15.06
C ALA A 19 -16.23 -13.88 -15.56
N ALA A 20 -16.27 -14.97 -16.34
CA ALA A 20 -15.08 -15.56 -16.93
C ALA A 20 -14.42 -14.66 -18.00
N VAL A 21 -15.21 -13.94 -18.80
CA VAL A 21 -14.70 -12.98 -19.80
C VAL A 21 -14.08 -11.75 -19.13
N LEU A 22 -14.67 -11.25 -18.03
CA LEU A 22 -14.08 -10.17 -17.23
C LEU A 22 -12.79 -10.60 -16.53
N LEU A 23 -12.69 -11.84 -16.07
CA LEU A 23 -11.49 -12.39 -15.44
C LEU A 23 -10.33 -12.58 -16.44
N ILE A 24 -10.64 -13.03 -17.67
CA ILE A 24 -9.64 -13.19 -18.74
C ILE A 24 -9.17 -11.83 -19.28
N ALA A 25 -10.07 -10.84 -19.37
CA ALA A 25 -9.69 -9.47 -19.71
C ALA A 25 -8.81 -8.83 -18.61
N ALA A 26 -9.12 -9.08 -17.33
CA ALA A 26 -8.36 -8.58 -16.18
C ALA A 26 -6.92 -9.12 -16.10
N LEU A 27 -6.69 -10.38 -16.48
CA LEU A 27 -5.35 -10.98 -16.51
C LEU A 27 -4.46 -10.44 -17.64
N SER A 28 -5.04 -9.81 -18.67
CA SER A 28 -4.30 -9.28 -19.82
C SER A 28 -3.88 -7.79 -19.69
N ALA A 29 -4.44 -7.05 -18.72
CA ALA A 29 -4.32 -5.60 -18.64
C ALA A 29 -3.50 -5.08 -17.44
N GLY A 30 -2.96 -5.94 -16.58
CA GLY A 30 -2.12 -5.54 -15.43
C GLY A 30 -2.83 -4.67 -14.37
N SER A 31 -4.14 -4.51 -14.48
CA SER A 31 -4.95 -3.65 -13.60
C SER A 31 -5.65 -4.48 -12.53
N TRP A 32 -5.08 -4.46 -11.32
CA TRP A 32 -5.56 -5.10 -10.09
C TRP A 32 -7.00 -4.68 -9.69
N LEU A 33 -7.49 -3.53 -10.16
CA LEU A 33 -8.85 -3.01 -9.93
C LEU A 33 -10.00 -3.96 -10.35
N LEU A 34 -9.81 -4.79 -11.38
CA LEU A 34 -10.88 -5.69 -11.86
C LEU A 34 -10.98 -6.99 -11.06
N GLY A 35 -9.94 -7.36 -10.30
CA GLY A 35 -9.96 -8.52 -9.41
C GLY A 35 -10.84 -8.30 -8.18
N LEU A 36 -10.87 -7.08 -7.65
CA LEU A 36 -11.64 -6.75 -6.44
C LEU A 36 -13.14 -6.62 -6.71
N LEU A 37 -13.55 -6.08 -7.87
CA LEU A 37 -14.97 -5.97 -8.25
C LEU A 37 -15.62 -7.31 -8.61
N GLY A 38 -14.84 -8.32 -9.02
CA GLY A 38 -15.35 -9.66 -9.33
C GLY A 38 -15.71 -10.52 -8.11
N VAL A 39 -15.09 -10.27 -6.96
CA VAL A 39 -15.28 -11.10 -5.74
C VAL A 39 -16.51 -10.66 -4.94
N ALA A 40 -16.89 -9.39 -4.99
CA ALA A 40 -18.05 -8.87 -4.26
C ALA A 40 -19.42 -9.38 -4.78
N ALA A 41 -19.50 -9.90 -6.01
CA ALA A 41 -20.76 -10.35 -6.62
C ALA A 41 -21.00 -11.88 -6.54
N GLY A 42 -20.02 -12.67 -6.09
CA GLY A 42 -20.06 -14.14 -6.17
C GLY A 42 -20.50 -14.89 -4.89
N ALA A 43 -20.42 -14.26 -3.72
CA ALA A 43 -20.47 -14.99 -2.44
C ALA A 43 -21.88 -15.25 -1.86
N VAL A 44 -22.96 -14.69 -2.43
CA VAL A 44 -24.29 -14.74 -1.79
C VAL A 44 -25.11 -16.01 -2.14
N ALA A 45 -24.62 -16.93 -2.98
CA ALA A 45 -25.48 -17.98 -3.55
C ALA A 45 -25.33 -19.41 -3.00
N MET A 46 -24.39 -19.74 -2.11
CA MET A 46 -24.30 -21.11 -1.58
C MET A 46 -23.70 -21.15 -0.18
N PHE A 47 -24.54 -21.33 0.84
CA PHE A 47 -24.49 -22.44 1.81
C PHE A 47 -25.33 -22.10 3.05
N GLY A 48 -26.31 -22.97 3.34
CA GLY A 48 -27.16 -22.89 4.52
C GLY A 48 -26.51 -23.48 5.78
N LEU A 49 -26.61 -22.71 6.86
CA LEU A 49 -26.76 -23.06 8.29
C LEU A 49 -26.15 -24.37 8.82
N ARG A 50 -25.11 -24.23 9.65
CA ARG A 50 -25.09 -24.75 11.04
C ARG A 50 -23.89 -24.20 11.83
N ALA A 51 -24.16 -23.53 12.95
CA ALA A 51 -23.11 -23.05 13.86
C ALA A 51 -22.71 -24.15 14.86
N PRO A 52 -21.42 -24.53 14.96
CA PRO A 52 -20.92 -25.34 16.08
C PRO A 52 -20.53 -24.46 17.28
N ALA A 53 -20.54 -25.07 18.47
CA ALA A 53 -20.25 -24.43 19.75
C ALA A 53 -18.84 -23.81 19.79
N ARG A 54 -18.77 -22.58 20.34
CA ARG A 54 -17.54 -21.78 20.46
C ARG A 54 -16.56 -22.41 21.43
N ARG A 55 -15.44 -22.90 20.92
CA ARG A 55 -14.24 -23.21 21.69
C ARG A 55 -13.44 -21.92 21.84
N GLN A 56 -13.05 -21.58 23.07
CA GLN A 56 -12.13 -20.48 23.35
C GLN A 56 -10.75 -20.91 22.80
N VAL A 57 -10.36 -20.32 21.66
CA VAL A 57 -9.07 -20.55 21.02
C VAL A 57 -8.14 -19.47 21.54
N ASP A 58 -7.04 -19.88 22.21
CA ASP A 58 -5.93 -18.96 22.41
C ASP A 58 -5.49 -18.47 21.03
N PRO A 59 -5.41 -17.14 20.80
CA PRO A 59 -5.14 -16.61 19.47
C PRO A 59 -3.79 -17.12 19.02
N GLU A 60 -3.81 -18.02 18.05
CA GLU A 60 -2.61 -18.50 17.36
C GLU A 60 -1.89 -17.29 16.75
N PRO A 61 -0.55 -17.19 16.86
CA PRO A 61 0.18 -16.09 16.27
C PRO A 61 -0.16 -15.96 14.79
N LEU A 62 -0.54 -14.76 14.36
CA LEU A 62 -0.90 -14.48 12.98
C LEU A 62 0.26 -14.88 12.04
N GLU A 63 0.07 -15.95 11.26
CA GLU A 63 1.04 -16.37 10.23
C GLU A 63 0.94 -15.42 9.03
N LEU A 64 1.52 -14.22 9.17
CA LEU A 64 1.71 -13.30 8.06
C LEU A 64 2.76 -13.86 7.10
N PRO A 65 2.64 -13.63 5.78
CA PRO A 65 3.73 -13.92 4.87
C PRO A 65 5.02 -13.25 5.32
N ALA A 66 6.14 -13.93 5.15
CA ALA A 66 7.45 -13.45 5.58
C ALA A 66 7.80 -12.07 4.97
N THR A 67 7.37 -11.82 3.73
CA THR A 67 7.56 -10.54 3.04
C THR A 67 6.81 -9.40 3.74
N LEU A 68 5.54 -9.59 4.06
CA LEU A 68 4.76 -8.61 4.82
C LEU A 68 5.39 -8.38 6.20
N HIS A 69 5.77 -9.45 6.90
CA HIS A 69 6.43 -9.33 8.20
C HIS A 69 7.73 -8.51 8.13
N ALA A 70 8.58 -8.74 7.13
CA ALA A 70 9.81 -7.99 6.91
C ALA A 70 9.55 -6.50 6.64
N SER A 71 8.49 -6.18 5.88
CA SER A 71 8.09 -4.80 5.61
C SER A 71 7.54 -4.11 6.86
N LEU A 72 6.68 -4.76 7.63
CA LEU A 72 6.20 -4.25 8.93
C LEU A 72 7.36 -3.99 9.91
N ALA A 73 8.36 -4.87 9.94
CA ALA A 73 9.56 -4.68 10.76
C ALA A 73 10.42 -3.48 10.31
N ARG A 74 10.38 -3.09 9.02
CA ARG A 74 11.00 -1.85 8.54
C ARG A 74 10.18 -0.61 8.88
N MET A 75 8.86 -0.68 8.83
CA MET A 75 7.96 0.42 9.28
C MET A 75 8.29 0.89 10.70
N ALA A 76 8.66 -0.04 11.58
CA ALA A 76 9.04 0.27 12.96
C ALA A 76 10.32 1.13 13.08
N ARG A 77 11.18 1.13 12.07
CA ARG A 77 12.49 1.80 12.08
C ARG A 77 12.45 3.09 11.31
N GLN A 78 13.21 4.09 11.73
CA GLN A 78 13.36 5.33 10.96
C GLN A 78 14.13 5.05 9.65
N ILE A 79 13.68 5.63 8.54
CA ILE A 79 14.46 5.58 7.29
C ILE A 79 15.62 6.54 7.44
N ARG A 80 16.84 6.01 7.31
CA ARG A 80 18.07 6.79 7.23
C ARG A 80 18.61 6.67 5.81
N PRO A 81 19.04 7.77 5.17
CA PRO A 81 19.73 7.69 3.89
C PRO A 81 21.00 6.85 4.05
N ALA A 82 21.41 6.14 2.99
CA ALA A 82 22.60 5.30 3.08
C ALA A 82 23.85 6.15 3.36
N PRO A 83 24.88 5.55 3.98
CA PRO A 83 26.16 6.22 4.16
C PRO A 83 26.76 6.67 2.81
N ASP A 84 27.73 7.59 2.88
CA ASP A 84 28.45 8.10 1.70
C ASP A 84 28.97 6.96 0.81
N SER A 85 28.88 7.16 -0.50
CA SER A 85 29.36 6.21 -1.51
C SER A 85 30.82 5.87 -1.25
N VAL A 86 31.14 4.58 -1.30
CA VAL A 86 32.52 4.07 -1.14
C VAL A 86 33.38 4.44 -2.35
N PHE A 87 32.76 4.86 -3.45
CA PHE A 87 33.44 5.32 -4.66
C PHE A 87 33.82 6.80 -4.54
N ALA A 88 34.93 7.05 -3.83
CA ALA A 88 35.56 8.36 -3.70
C ALA A 88 36.20 8.81 -5.02
N THR A 89 35.39 9.19 -6.00
CA THR A 89 35.85 9.92 -7.19
C THR A 89 35.32 11.34 -7.10
N PRO A 90 36.11 12.39 -7.42
CA PRO A 90 35.64 13.77 -7.44
C PRO A 90 34.74 13.98 -8.66
N ALA A 91 33.54 13.40 -8.58
CA ALA A 91 32.45 13.65 -9.51
C ALA A 91 31.81 15.01 -9.19
N PRO A 92 31.12 15.65 -10.15
CA PRO A 92 30.27 16.80 -9.85
C PRO A 92 29.34 16.46 -8.68
N GLU A 93 29.01 17.48 -7.87
CA GLU A 93 28.08 17.36 -6.76
C GLU A 93 26.70 16.97 -7.31
N ILE A 94 26.40 15.67 -7.32
CA ILE A 94 25.11 15.10 -7.72
C ILE A 94 24.17 15.16 -6.51
N ALA A 95 22.88 15.34 -6.78
CA ALA A 95 21.86 15.44 -5.75
C ALA A 95 21.89 14.28 -4.76
N ARG A 96 21.59 14.59 -3.49
CA ARG A 96 21.54 13.64 -2.38
C ARG A 96 20.18 13.72 -1.69
N LEU A 97 19.84 12.65 -0.98
CA LEU A 97 18.66 12.62 -0.12
C LEU A 97 18.87 13.54 1.07
N GLU A 98 17.92 14.45 1.29
CA GLU A 98 17.94 15.42 2.36
C GLU A 98 16.85 15.09 3.38
N VAL A 99 17.27 14.75 4.60
CA VAL A 99 16.35 14.40 5.70
C VAL A 99 15.96 15.59 6.56
N THR A 100 16.47 16.78 6.25
CA THR A 100 16.18 18.02 6.97
C THR A 100 15.55 19.06 6.06
N PRO A 101 14.71 19.96 6.60
CA PRO A 101 14.16 21.09 5.84
C PRO A 101 15.23 22.03 5.27
N GLU A 102 16.32 22.25 6.03
CA GLU A 102 17.44 23.07 5.60
C GLU A 102 18.16 22.45 4.41
N GLY A 103 18.42 21.14 4.46
CA GLY A 103 19.02 20.40 3.34
C GLY A 103 18.15 20.46 2.09
N LEU A 104 16.83 20.31 2.24
CA LEU A 104 15.89 20.44 1.12
C LEU A 104 15.93 21.83 0.48
N THR A 105 16.07 22.87 1.30
CA THR A 105 16.22 24.26 0.83
C THR A 105 17.50 24.42 0.03
N THR A 106 18.61 23.87 0.50
CA THR A 106 19.88 23.86 -0.24
C THR A 106 19.76 23.10 -1.56
N LEU A 107 19.12 21.93 -1.58
CA LEU A 107 18.88 21.15 -2.79
C LEU A 107 18.09 21.95 -3.83
N LEU A 108 17.05 22.66 -3.41
CA LEU A 108 16.21 23.51 -4.27
C LEU A 108 16.95 24.74 -4.83
N GLN A 109 17.93 25.26 -4.08
CA GLN A 109 18.76 26.39 -4.50
C GLN A 109 19.84 25.97 -5.51
N GLN A 110 20.53 24.86 -5.22
CA GLN A 110 21.66 24.40 -6.02
C GLN A 110 21.24 23.64 -7.29
N ARG A 111 20.12 22.91 -7.22
CA ARG A 111 19.59 22.06 -8.29
C ARG A 111 20.67 21.24 -9.02
N PRO A 112 21.48 20.46 -8.28
CA PRO A 112 22.49 19.58 -8.88
C PRO A 112 21.84 18.54 -9.82
N PRO A 113 22.61 17.84 -10.66
CA PRO A 113 22.08 16.73 -11.44
C PRO A 113 21.29 15.73 -10.58
N ALA A 114 20.19 15.20 -11.10
CA ALA A 114 19.19 14.35 -10.45
C ALA A 114 18.41 15.00 -9.29
N TRP A 115 18.45 16.34 -9.13
CA TRP A 115 17.70 17.02 -8.06
C TRP A 115 16.19 16.75 -8.04
N PRO A 116 15.44 16.55 -9.16
CA PRO A 116 14.00 16.32 -9.11
C PRO A 116 13.65 15.06 -8.32
N TRP A 117 14.40 13.99 -8.55
CA TRP A 117 14.22 12.69 -7.89
C TRP A 117 14.66 12.72 -6.44
N ALA A 118 15.79 13.38 -6.15
CA ALA A 118 16.26 13.58 -4.79
C ALA A 118 15.28 14.41 -3.96
N LEU A 119 14.71 15.49 -4.53
CA LEU A 119 13.68 16.31 -3.89
C LEU A 119 12.45 15.48 -3.54
N PHE A 120 11.92 14.75 -4.53
CA PHE A 120 10.75 13.92 -4.34
C PHE A 120 10.97 12.89 -3.23
N ALA A 121 12.02 12.08 -3.32
CA ALA A 121 12.34 11.06 -2.32
C ALA A 121 12.61 11.64 -0.92
N SER A 122 13.25 12.82 -0.85
CA SER A 122 13.50 13.53 0.42
C SER A 122 12.19 13.87 1.14
N VAL A 123 11.20 14.43 0.42
CA VAL A 123 9.89 14.75 0.99
C VAL A 123 9.18 13.49 1.50
N LEU A 124 9.22 12.39 0.74
CA LEU A 124 8.62 11.12 1.18
C LEU A 124 9.25 10.61 2.48
N VAL A 125 10.59 10.61 2.55
CA VAL A 125 11.34 10.17 3.75
C VAL A 125 11.01 11.04 4.95
N GLN A 126 10.98 12.37 4.79
CA GLN A 126 10.67 13.29 5.88
C GLN A 126 9.25 13.09 6.41
N ARG A 127 8.24 13.04 5.54
CA ARG A 127 6.84 12.81 5.93
C ARG A 127 6.63 11.45 6.58
N ARG A 128 7.23 10.39 6.01
CA ARG A 128 7.17 9.05 6.60
C ARG A 128 7.81 9.04 7.99
N ASN A 129 8.98 9.63 8.15
CA ASN A 129 9.67 9.68 9.44
C ASN A 129 8.89 10.49 10.50
N ALA A 130 8.11 11.50 10.09
CA ALA A 130 7.27 12.27 11.01
C ALA A 130 6.16 11.43 11.67
N VAL A 131 5.59 10.45 10.94
CA VAL A 131 4.54 9.55 11.47
C VAL A 131 5.07 8.24 12.05
N GLN A 132 6.39 8.11 12.18
CA GLN A 132 7.06 6.89 12.63
C GLN A 132 6.63 6.38 14.03
N PRO A 133 6.30 7.24 15.04
CA PRO A 133 5.74 6.75 16.29
C PRO A 133 4.39 6.02 16.13
N ARG A 134 3.55 6.50 15.22
CA ARG A 134 2.24 5.90 14.90
C ARG A 134 2.40 4.57 14.16
N LEU A 135 3.34 4.52 13.20
CA LEU A 135 3.69 3.29 12.50
C LEU A 135 4.20 2.22 13.47
N ARG A 136 5.14 2.59 14.37
CA ARG A 136 5.65 1.70 15.42
C ARG A 136 4.53 1.10 16.28
N TYR A 137 3.56 1.93 16.62
CA TYR A 137 2.41 1.49 17.39
C TYR A 137 1.58 0.46 16.62
N CYS A 138 1.23 0.72 15.36
CA CYS A 138 0.43 -0.21 14.55
C CYS A 138 1.12 -1.57 14.36
N VAL A 139 2.42 -1.57 14.06
CA VAL A 139 3.16 -2.82 13.82
C VAL A 139 3.52 -3.59 15.09
N SER A 140 3.44 -2.94 16.26
CA SER A 140 3.68 -3.64 17.54
C SER A 140 2.59 -4.66 17.87
N GLY A 141 1.43 -4.61 17.19
CA GLY A 141 0.27 -5.43 17.50
C GLY A 141 -0.29 -5.19 18.91
N HIS A 142 0.19 -4.15 19.60
CA HIS A 142 -0.28 -3.82 20.94
C HIS A 142 -1.64 -3.11 20.85
N HIS A 143 -2.66 -3.77 21.37
CA HIS A 143 -4.01 -3.22 21.53
C HIS A 143 -4.18 -2.67 22.96
N PRO A 144 -3.94 -1.37 23.21
CA PRO A 144 -4.33 -0.80 24.49
C PRO A 144 -5.87 -0.85 24.58
N ARG A 145 -6.38 -1.12 25.78
CA ARG A 145 -7.81 -1.23 26.06
C ARG A 145 -8.38 0.02 26.78
N PRO A 146 -8.32 1.24 26.22
CA PRO A 146 -9.15 2.31 26.76
C PRO A 146 -10.56 2.21 26.14
N GLY A 147 -11.57 1.97 26.98
CA GLY A 147 -12.98 2.05 26.58
C GLY A 147 -13.78 0.76 26.70
N GLU A 148 -15.10 0.88 26.49
CA GLU A 148 -16.03 -0.24 26.45
C GLU A 148 -15.85 -1.01 25.13
N PRO A 149 -15.65 -2.35 25.17
CA PRO A 149 -15.51 -3.14 23.96
C PRO A 149 -16.75 -3.06 23.07
N VAL A 150 -16.56 -2.82 21.77
CA VAL A 150 -17.64 -2.89 20.80
C VAL A 150 -18.01 -4.34 20.51
N GLY A 151 -19.27 -4.57 20.16
CA GLY A 151 -19.74 -5.89 19.75
C GLY A 151 -19.16 -6.30 18.39
N ARG A 152 -19.02 -7.62 18.17
CA ARG A 152 -18.47 -8.18 16.92
C ARG A 152 -19.13 -7.64 15.65
N GLY A 153 -20.46 -7.49 15.64
CA GLY A 153 -21.20 -6.94 14.49
C GLY A 153 -20.97 -5.45 14.26
N GLU A 154 -20.69 -4.68 15.32
CA GLU A 154 -20.27 -3.28 15.19
C GLU A 154 -18.85 -3.17 14.62
N TYR A 155 -17.94 -4.00 15.11
CA TYR A 155 -16.60 -4.10 14.55
C TYR A 155 -16.62 -4.54 13.07
N ALA A 156 -17.48 -5.49 12.69
CA ALA A 156 -17.63 -5.90 11.30
C ALA A 156 -18.07 -4.76 10.37
N ARG A 157 -18.99 -3.90 10.82
CA ARG A 157 -19.39 -2.69 10.07
C ARG A 157 -18.23 -1.71 9.91
N LEU A 158 -17.45 -1.49 10.98
CA LEU A 158 -16.26 -0.66 10.92
C LEU A 158 -15.24 -1.19 9.90
N VAL A 159 -14.94 -2.50 9.96
CA VAL A 159 -14.01 -3.13 9.02
C VAL A 159 -14.52 -3.00 7.59
N GLY A 160 -15.81 -3.25 7.33
CA GLY A 160 -16.40 -3.06 6.01
C GLY A 160 -16.19 -1.63 5.46
N GLN A 161 -16.42 -0.61 6.28
CA GLN A 161 -16.17 0.79 5.92
C GLN A 161 -14.69 1.07 5.64
N VAL A 162 -13.78 0.51 6.45
CA VAL A 162 -12.34 0.67 6.25
C VAL A 162 -11.88 0.01 4.95
N LEU A 163 -12.40 -1.17 4.61
CA LEU A 163 -12.04 -1.84 3.36
C LEU A 163 -12.51 -1.07 2.13
N GLU A 164 -13.73 -0.52 2.17
CA GLU A 164 -14.25 0.36 1.13
C GLU A 164 -13.37 1.60 0.99
N GLU A 165 -13.03 2.26 2.11
CA GLU A 165 -12.16 3.43 2.13
C GLU A 165 -10.76 3.14 1.58
N ILE A 166 -10.15 2.01 1.93
CA ILE A 166 -8.86 1.58 1.37
C ILE A 166 -8.95 1.42 -0.16
N GLY A 167 -9.99 0.75 -0.66
CA GLY A 167 -10.19 0.58 -2.10
C GLY A 167 -10.35 1.92 -2.82
N ASP A 168 -11.15 2.81 -2.25
CA ASP A 168 -11.37 4.17 -2.74
C ASP A 168 -10.09 5.01 -2.77
N LEU A 169 -9.28 4.93 -1.71
CA LEU A 169 -8.01 5.64 -1.60
C LEU A 169 -7.01 5.12 -2.62
N ALA A 170 -6.91 3.80 -2.79
CA ALA A 170 -5.98 3.18 -3.72
C ALA A 170 -6.33 3.50 -5.19
N ALA A 171 -7.61 3.51 -5.55
CA ALA A 171 -8.06 3.97 -6.88
C ALA A 171 -7.75 5.46 -7.12
N LYS A 172 -8.00 6.32 -6.13
CA LYS A 172 -7.68 7.77 -6.21
C LYS A 172 -6.18 8.01 -6.34
N LEU A 173 -5.38 7.23 -5.63
CA LEU A 173 -3.92 7.26 -5.69
C LEU A 173 -3.40 6.86 -7.07
N GLU A 174 -3.88 5.75 -7.62
CA GLU A 174 -3.48 5.30 -8.97
C GLU A 174 -3.81 6.36 -10.02
N GLY A 175 -5.05 6.89 -10.01
CA GLY A 175 -5.45 7.97 -10.91
C GLY A 175 -4.62 9.24 -10.73
N PHE A 176 -4.16 9.53 -9.51
CA PHE A 176 -3.26 10.64 -9.23
C PHE A 176 -1.85 10.41 -9.79
N MET A 177 -1.23 9.23 -9.56
CA MET A 177 0.13 8.96 -10.05
C MET A 177 0.20 8.89 -11.58
N LEU A 178 -0.89 8.47 -12.23
CA LEU A 178 -0.99 8.44 -13.70
C LEU A 178 -1.43 9.79 -14.30
N SER A 179 -1.68 10.80 -13.46
CA SER A 179 -2.15 12.09 -13.95
C SER A 179 -1.06 12.84 -14.72
N PRO A 180 -1.42 13.61 -15.77
CA PRO A 180 -0.45 14.43 -16.50
C PRO A 180 0.29 15.43 -15.61
N GLY A 181 -0.35 15.92 -14.54
CA GLY A 181 0.29 16.83 -13.58
C GLY A 181 1.35 16.15 -12.72
N PHE A 182 1.18 14.86 -12.41
CA PHE A 182 2.21 14.09 -11.72
C PHE A 182 3.39 13.77 -12.63
N VAL A 183 3.10 13.17 -13.79
CA VAL A 183 4.13 12.75 -14.76
C VAL A 183 4.90 13.95 -15.32
N GLY A 184 4.19 15.04 -15.65
CA GLY A 184 4.79 16.23 -16.24
C GLY A 184 5.65 17.05 -15.28
N ALA A 185 5.47 16.92 -13.96
CA ALA A 185 6.23 17.68 -12.97
C ALA A 185 7.74 17.40 -13.02
N PHE A 186 8.13 16.20 -13.43
CA PHE A 186 9.53 15.79 -13.56
C PHE A 186 10.21 16.29 -14.85
N GLY A 187 9.46 16.98 -15.72
CA GLY A 187 9.98 17.54 -16.96
C GLY A 187 10.06 16.54 -18.12
N ASP A 188 10.62 17.00 -19.23
CA ASP A 188 10.83 16.20 -20.42
C ASP A 188 12.09 15.32 -20.27
N VAL A 189 11.97 14.05 -20.66
CA VAL A 189 13.06 13.07 -20.66
C VAL A 189 14.24 13.57 -21.50
N ASP A 190 13.97 14.30 -22.58
CA ASP A 190 14.98 14.79 -23.51
C ASP A 190 15.66 16.09 -23.06
N ALA A 191 15.02 16.88 -22.18
CA ALA A 191 15.55 18.16 -21.71
C ALA A 191 16.41 18.05 -20.44
N ALA A 192 16.51 16.84 -19.88
CA ALA A 192 17.06 16.53 -18.56
C ALA A 192 16.34 17.33 -17.44
N ASP A 193 16.93 17.39 -16.24
CA ASP A 193 16.34 18.01 -15.04
C ASP A 193 16.02 19.53 -15.15
N ARG A 194 16.25 20.16 -16.30
CA ARG A 194 16.10 21.61 -16.51
C ARG A 194 14.65 22.07 -16.62
N THR A 195 13.76 21.19 -17.09
CA THR A 195 12.33 21.48 -17.25
C THR A 195 11.48 21.02 -16.07
N ALA A 196 12.09 20.39 -15.08
CA ALA A 196 11.39 19.91 -13.89
C ALA A 196 10.87 21.07 -13.04
N ASP A 197 9.63 20.94 -12.59
CA ASP A 197 8.95 21.94 -11.76
C ASP A 197 9.07 21.56 -10.28
N ALA A 198 9.90 22.32 -9.57
CA ALA A 198 10.19 22.06 -8.16
C ALA A 198 8.95 22.18 -7.26
N GLU A 199 8.06 23.14 -7.53
CA GLU A 199 6.85 23.35 -6.74
C GLU A 199 5.90 22.18 -6.96
N ALA A 200 5.64 21.83 -8.23
CA ALA A 200 4.79 20.70 -8.58
C ALA A 200 5.32 19.36 -8.03
N ILE A 201 6.64 19.11 -8.08
CA ILE A 201 7.24 17.90 -7.50
C ILE A 201 7.01 17.84 -5.99
N THR A 202 7.22 18.96 -5.29
CA THR A 202 7.05 19.05 -3.83
C THR A 202 5.60 18.81 -3.45
N ASP A 203 4.66 19.48 -4.14
CA ASP A 203 3.22 19.32 -3.92
C ASP A 203 2.76 17.89 -4.21
N ASN A 204 3.26 17.29 -5.29
CA ASN A 204 2.95 15.91 -5.64
C ASN A 204 3.46 14.92 -4.58
N ALA A 205 4.67 15.13 -4.05
CA ALA A 205 5.23 14.32 -2.97
C ALA A 205 4.42 14.45 -1.68
N HIS A 206 4.01 15.67 -1.30
CA HIS A 206 3.13 15.88 -0.15
C HIS A 206 1.78 15.20 -0.33
N ARG A 207 1.15 15.38 -1.49
CA ARG A 207 -0.14 14.76 -1.79
C ARG A 207 -0.06 13.23 -1.80
N LEU A 208 1.03 12.65 -2.30
CA LEU A 208 1.29 11.21 -2.20
C LEU A 208 1.35 10.76 -0.74
N MET A 209 2.05 11.51 0.11
CA MET A 209 2.15 11.21 1.53
C MET A 209 0.85 11.47 2.33
N ASP A 210 -0.05 12.31 1.83
CA ASP A 210 -1.39 12.45 2.40
C ASP A 210 -2.22 11.16 2.21
N TYR A 211 -2.04 10.43 1.10
CA TYR A 211 -2.66 9.10 0.94
C TYR A 211 -2.05 8.09 1.91
N HIS A 212 -0.72 8.10 2.08
CA HIS A 212 -0.04 7.27 3.09
C HIS A 212 -0.64 7.48 4.49
N GLU A 213 -0.84 8.73 4.90
CA GLU A 213 -1.44 9.03 6.21
C GLU A 213 -2.90 8.58 6.34
N LYS A 214 -3.70 8.67 5.27
CA LYS A 214 -5.07 8.14 5.28
C LYS A 214 -5.12 6.61 5.39
N PHE A 215 -4.18 5.90 4.76
CA PHE A 215 -4.03 4.45 4.98
C PHE A 215 -3.63 4.14 6.43
N LEU A 216 -2.77 4.98 7.03
CA LEU A 216 -2.42 4.86 8.44
C LEU A 216 -3.63 5.06 9.36
N ASP A 217 -4.49 6.04 9.07
CA ASP A 217 -5.74 6.25 9.81
C ASP A 217 -6.66 5.01 9.72
N CYS A 218 -6.75 4.38 8.55
CA CYS A 218 -7.48 3.12 8.36
C CYS A 218 -6.91 1.99 9.24
N ALA A 219 -5.59 1.79 9.22
CA ALA A 219 -4.92 0.79 10.04
C ALA A 219 -5.12 1.03 11.54
N GLU A 220 -5.00 2.29 11.97
CA GLU A 220 -5.24 2.68 13.36
C GLU A 220 -6.68 2.41 13.79
N ARG A 221 -7.68 2.68 12.94
CA ARG A 221 -9.08 2.36 13.26
C ARG A 221 -9.31 0.87 13.44
N CYS A 222 -8.73 0.02 12.57
CA CYS A 222 -8.82 -1.42 12.74
C CYS A 222 -8.17 -1.90 14.04
N LEU A 223 -6.98 -1.39 14.37
CA LEU A 223 -6.17 -1.88 15.48
C LEU A 223 -6.52 -1.26 16.85
N ARG A 224 -7.07 -0.04 16.88
CA ARG A 224 -7.33 0.70 18.14
C ARG A 224 -8.74 0.53 18.68
N THR A 225 -9.67 0.02 17.87
CA THR A 225 -11.05 -0.19 18.34
C THR A 225 -11.06 -1.30 19.40
N PRO A 226 -11.55 -1.02 20.62
CA PRO A 226 -11.62 -2.03 21.67
C PRO A 226 -12.66 -3.08 21.30
N VAL A 227 -12.27 -4.36 21.31
CA VAL A 227 -13.17 -5.48 21.03
C VAL A 227 -13.09 -6.54 22.13
N GLY A 228 -14.11 -7.41 22.19
CA GLY A 228 -14.06 -8.61 23.02
C GLY A 228 -12.99 -9.61 22.55
N THR A 229 -12.58 -10.51 23.44
CA THR A 229 -11.51 -11.50 23.15
C THR A 229 -11.88 -12.43 22.00
N GLU A 230 -13.15 -12.66 21.76
CA GLU A 230 -13.68 -13.46 20.65
C GLU A 230 -13.44 -12.83 19.27
N SER A 231 -13.12 -11.54 19.22
CA SER A 231 -12.92 -10.77 18.00
C SER A 231 -11.45 -10.43 17.73
N LEU A 232 -10.50 -10.89 18.57
CA LEU A 232 -9.08 -10.57 18.43
C LEU A 232 -8.47 -11.07 17.13
N VAL A 233 -8.80 -12.30 16.71
CA VAL A 233 -8.32 -12.84 15.42
C VAL A 233 -8.86 -12.01 14.25
N PHE A 234 -10.11 -11.55 14.35
CA PHE A 234 -10.70 -10.68 13.34
C PHE A 234 -9.96 -9.32 13.29
N VAL A 235 -9.62 -8.74 14.44
CA VAL A 235 -8.81 -7.51 14.50
C VAL A 235 -7.44 -7.71 13.86
N GLN A 236 -6.79 -8.85 14.12
CA GLN A 236 -5.48 -9.17 13.55
C GLN A 236 -5.55 -9.29 12.02
N ASP A 237 -6.52 -10.02 11.49
CA ASP A 237 -6.71 -10.16 10.03
C ASP A 237 -7.07 -8.81 9.38
N ALA A 238 -8.00 -8.04 9.98
CA ALA A 238 -8.40 -6.73 9.48
C ALA A 238 -7.25 -5.70 9.52
N GLY A 239 -6.49 -5.68 10.62
CA GLY A 239 -5.30 -4.86 10.77
C GLY A 239 -4.23 -5.22 9.74
N ALA A 240 -4.02 -6.52 9.47
CA ALA A 240 -3.07 -6.95 8.44
C ALA A 240 -3.47 -6.44 7.05
N VAL A 241 -4.75 -6.49 6.68
CA VAL A 241 -5.23 -5.91 5.41
C VAL A 241 -4.94 -4.42 5.36
N ALA A 242 -5.30 -3.69 6.41
CA ALA A 242 -5.12 -2.24 6.47
C ALA A 242 -3.65 -1.80 6.47
N LEU A 243 -2.73 -2.66 6.91
CA LEU A 243 -1.29 -2.41 6.88
C LEU A 243 -0.64 -2.70 5.51
N CYS A 244 -1.28 -3.45 4.60
CA CYS A 244 -0.68 -3.82 3.32
C CYS A 244 -0.32 -2.60 2.44
N PRO A 245 -1.19 -1.58 2.26
CA PRO A 245 -0.81 -0.37 1.53
C PRO A 245 0.43 0.31 2.11
N LEU A 246 0.53 0.39 3.44
CA LEU A 246 1.66 1.02 4.12
C LEU A 246 2.96 0.23 3.91
N ALA A 247 2.89 -1.10 3.91
CA ALA A 247 4.04 -1.94 3.54
C ALA A 247 4.49 -1.67 2.09
N GLY A 248 3.55 -1.45 1.17
CA GLY A 248 3.84 -1.01 -0.20
C GLY A 248 4.56 0.33 -0.27
N TYR A 249 4.12 1.31 0.51
CA TYR A 249 4.80 2.60 0.63
C TYR A 249 6.23 2.46 1.16
N GLU A 250 6.48 1.59 2.14
CA GLU A 250 7.84 1.36 2.63
C GLU A 250 8.78 0.84 1.55
N GLU A 251 8.33 -0.13 0.76
CA GLU A 251 9.11 -0.68 -0.34
C GLU A 251 9.35 0.36 -1.43
N PHE A 252 8.31 1.12 -1.76
CA PHE A 252 8.40 2.19 -2.74
C PHE A 252 9.39 3.27 -2.31
N ILE A 253 9.29 3.76 -1.07
CA ILE A 253 10.21 4.78 -0.54
C ILE A 253 11.64 4.25 -0.48
N ALA A 254 11.82 3.00 -0.01
CA ALA A 254 13.15 2.37 0.01
C ALA A 254 13.74 2.26 -1.39
N THR A 255 12.94 1.83 -2.37
CA THR A 255 13.35 1.75 -3.79
C THR A 255 13.73 3.12 -4.32
N MET A 256 12.92 4.16 -4.06
CA MET A 256 13.23 5.53 -4.49
C MET A 256 14.56 6.03 -3.89
N CYS A 257 14.81 5.76 -2.60
CA CYS A 257 16.09 6.09 -1.98
C CYS A 257 17.27 5.39 -2.67
N THR A 258 17.15 4.09 -2.92
CA THR A 258 18.17 3.31 -3.64
C THR A 258 18.38 3.83 -5.05
N ARG A 259 17.32 4.20 -5.79
CA ARG A 259 17.46 4.77 -7.14
C ARG A 259 18.20 6.11 -7.14
N VAL A 260 17.95 6.97 -6.15
CA VAL A 260 18.70 8.23 -6.02
C VAL A 260 20.19 7.97 -5.77
N GLU A 261 20.51 6.96 -4.96
CA GLU A 261 21.90 6.55 -4.72
C GLU A 261 22.56 5.93 -5.96
N GLU A 262 21.84 5.07 -6.70
CA GLU A 262 22.31 4.52 -7.97
C GLU A 262 22.55 5.60 -9.03
N MET A 263 21.67 6.61 -9.12
CA MET A 263 21.88 7.76 -10.01
C MET A 263 23.19 8.48 -9.65
N ARG A 264 23.44 8.68 -8.36
CA ARG A 264 24.69 9.29 -7.87
C ARG A 264 25.92 8.50 -8.25
N ASP A 265 25.87 7.18 -8.17
CA ASP A 265 27.00 6.32 -8.49
C ASP A 265 27.21 6.18 -10.01
N LEU A 266 26.14 6.22 -10.82
CA LEU A 266 26.20 5.95 -12.26
C LEU A 266 26.38 7.19 -13.14
N LEU A 267 25.76 8.34 -12.76
CA LEU A 267 25.83 9.58 -13.55
C LEU A 267 27.25 10.04 -13.90
N PRO A 268 28.26 9.92 -13.03
CA PRO A 268 29.64 10.29 -13.37
C PRO A 268 30.20 9.51 -14.56
N TYR A 269 29.72 8.28 -14.77
CA TYR A 269 30.17 7.40 -15.84
C TYR A 269 29.31 7.48 -17.11
N ALA A 270 28.17 8.18 -17.06
CA ALA A 270 27.24 8.26 -18.18
C ALA A 270 27.78 9.06 -19.37
N ALA A 271 28.78 9.93 -19.16
CA ALA A 271 29.35 10.81 -20.17
C ALA A 271 28.27 11.61 -20.95
N GLY A 272 27.22 12.05 -20.25
CA GLY A 272 26.09 12.78 -20.84
C GLY A 272 25.04 11.92 -21.57
N ARG A 273 25.13 10.58 -21.49
CA ARG A 273 24.11 9.68 -22.03
C ARG A 273 22.98 9.45 -21.02
N PRO A 274 21.74 9.16 -21.47
CA PRO A 274 20.67 8.76 -20.58
C PRO A 274 21.03 7.47 -19.84
N ILE A 275 20.77 7.43 -18.53
CA ILE A 275 20.80 6.21 -17.74
C ILE A 275 19.37 5.72 -17.56
N ALA A 276 19.09 4.49 -17.99
CA ALA A 276 17.84 3.83 -17.68
C ALA A 276 18.00 3.07 -16.36
N LEU A 277 17.26 3.49 -15.34
CA LEU A 277 17.10 2.73 -14.10
C LEU A 277 15.78 1.98 -14.13
N GLU A 278 15.71 0.92 -13.34
CA GLU A 278 14.48 0.18 -13.15
C GLU A 278 13.44 1.05 -12.41
N THR A 279 12.21 1.01 -12.92
CA THR A 279 11.09 1.82 -12.44
C THR A 279 10.74 1.48 -10.99
N ALA A 280 10.67 2.51 -10.13
CA ALA A 280 10.11 2.35 -8.80
C ALA A 280 8.58 2.23 -8.90
N THR A 281 8.05 1.08 -8.49
CA THR A 281 6.61 0.80 -8.53
C THR A 281 6.05 0.75 -7.12
N LEU A 282 4.95 1.47 -6.88
CA LEU A 282 4.19 1.35 -5.64
C LEU A 282 3.20 0.18 -5.78
N SER A 283 3.57 -0.98 -5.22
CA SER A 283 2.71 -2.16 -5.19
C SER A 283 1.97 -2.28 -3.85
N MET A 284 0.71 -2.70 -3.89
CA MET A 284 -0.11 -2.96 -2.70
C MET A 284 -0.59 -4.40 -2.74
N ASP A 285 0.31 -5.32 -2.46
CA ASP A 285 0.03 -6.75 -2.53
C ASP A 285 -0.69 -7.24 -1.26
N LEU A 286 -1.82 -7.91 -1.46
CA LEU A 286 -2.54 -8.57 -0.38
C LEU A 286 -2.07 -10.02 -0.28
N PRO A 287 -1.72 -10.50 0.94
CA PRO A 287 -1.48 -11.92 1.17
C PRO A 287 -2.63 -12.81 0.69
N ASP A 288 -2.27 -13.95 0.08
CA ASP A 288 -3.24 -14.92 -0.39
C ASP A 288 -4.23 -15.34 0.71
N GLY A 289 -5.52 -15.26 0.38
CA GLY A 289 -6.60 -15.66 1.27
C GLY A 289 -6.86 -14.73 2.47
N LEU A 290 -6.07 -13.68 2.70
CA LEU A 290 -6.29 -12.75 3.81
C LEU A 290 -7.64 -12.04 3.69
N ILE A 291 -7.95 -11.49 2.50
CA ILE A 291 -9.23 -10.81 2.26
C ILE A 291 -10.42 -11.77 2.42
N ARG A 292 -10.24 -13.05 2.04
CA ARG A 292 -11.26 -14.10 2.21
C ARG A 292 -11.53 -14.34 3.69
N ARG A 293 -10.49 -14.48 4.53
CA ARG A 293 -10.66 -14.67 5.98
C ARG A 293 -11.37 -13.48 6.63
N VAL A 294 -11.02 -12.26 6.22
CA VAL A 294 -11.72 -11.04 6.68
C VAL A 294 -13.20 -11.07 6.26
N GLY A 295 -13.49 -11.47 5.02
CA GLY A 295 -14.87 -11.68 4.55
C GLY A 295 -15.64 -12.70 5.40
N GLU A 296 -15.03 -13.85 5.70
CA GLU A 296 -15.61 -14.88 6.57
C GLU A 296 -15.91 -14.34 7.98
N HIS A 297 -15.05 -13.49 8.54
CA HIS A 297 -15.34 -12.83 9.83
C HIS A 297 -16.54 -11.90 9.74
N ILE A 298 -16.65 -11.11 8.68
CA ILE A 298 -17.76 -10.18 8.45
C ILE A 298 -19.08 -10.96 8.30
N GLU A 299 -19.10 -12.00 7.47
CA GLU A 299 -20.28 -12.85 7.27
C GLU A 299 -20.74 -13.49 8.58
N ASN A 300 -19.81 -14.06 9.35
CA ASN A 300 -20.12 -14.69 10.64
C ASN A 300 -20.49 -13.69 11.75
N SER A 301 -20.42 -12.38 11.50
CA SER A 301 -20.75 -11.35 12.47
C SER A 301 -22.23 -10.94 12.44
N PHE A 302 -22.97 -11.37 11.41
CA PHE A 302 -24.40 -11.12 11.28
C PHE A 302 -25.17 -12.46 11.36
N PRO A 303 -26.20 -12.58 12.22
CA PRO A 303 -27.02 -13.78 12.34
C PRO A 303 -27.99 -13.99 11.17
#